data_AF-A0A1H4NWL2-F1
#
_entry.id   AF-A0A1H4NWL2-F1
#
_cell.length_a   1.000
_cell.length_b   1.000
_cell.length_c   1.000
_cell.angle_alpha   90.00
_cell.angle_beta   90.00
_cell.angle_gamma   90.00
#
_symmetry.space_group_name_H-M   'P 1'
#
loop_
_entity.id
_entity.type
_entity.pdbx_description
1 polymer ?
#
loop_
_entity_poly.entity_id
_entity_poly.type
_entity_poly.pdbx_seq_one_letter_code
_entity_poly.pdbx_strand_id
1 'polypeptide(L)'
;MDLPYDEVFDAIRDYLGYFDVHTNAPIIGNWDFSVAPLVYENEGDGSPSGEIKSWVLVILNSQLYGQQSIGGGIDAGDNRWDEDGTIWFHVFTPRGIGSREARRIAKGLANMFRGKTMLNDRLEFLDADMGAGDPGAENANYYLMSVSIEWRLIEAE
;
A
#
# COMPACT_ATOMS: atom_id res chain seq x y z
N MET A 1 0.32 14.31 25.89
CA MET A 1 0.33 12.90 25.51
C MET A 1 0.92 12.88 24.12
N ASP A 2 2.05 12.22 23.93
CA ASP A 2 2.63 12.06 22.60
C ASP A 2 1.75 11.10 21.81
N LEU A 3 1.47 11.45 20.55
CA LEU A 3 0.66 10.62 19.66
C LEU A 3 1.60 9.60 18.99
N PRO A 4 1.19 8.33 18.87
CA PRO A 4 2.02 7.31 18.22
C PRO A 4 2.09 7.54 16.71
N TYR A 5 3.18 7.06 16.10
CA TYR A 5 3.26 6.85 14.66
C TYR A 5 2.57 5.54 14.28
N ASP A 6 2.14 5.43 13.02
CA ASP A 6 1.54 4.24 12.46
C ASP A 6 2.63 3.22 12.07
N GLU A 7 2.77 2.16 12.87
CA GLU A 7 3.80 1.14 12.65
C GLU A 7 3.54 0.28 11.41
N VAL A 8 2.28 0.16 10.97
CA VAL A 8 1.91 -0.60 9.77
C VAL A 8 2.33 0.18 8.54
N PHE A 9 2.00 1.48 8.48
CA PHE A 9 2.44 2.37 7.43
C PHE A 9 3.96 2.41 7.32
N ASP A 10 4.66 2.59 8.44
CA ASP A 10 6.12 2.64 8.45
C ASP A 10 6.74 1.32 7.99
N ALA A 11 6.24 0.17 8.47
CA ALA A 11 6.76 -1.13 8.06
C ALA A 11 6.56 -1.42 6.56
N ILE A 12 5.39 -1.09 6.00
CA ILE A 12 5.10 -1.26 4.57
C ILE A 12 5.96 -0.32 3.73
N ARG A 13 6.03 0.95 4.13
CA ARG A 13 6.82 1.98 3.45
C ARG A 13 8.30 1.65 3.43
N ASP A 14 8.86 1.20 4.55
CA ASP A 14 10.26 0.76 4.63
C ASP A 14 10.50 -0.51 3.79
N TYR A 15 9.55 -1.45 3.81
CA TYR A 15 9.66 -2.68 3.03
C TYR A 15 9.69 -2.42 1.52
N LEU A 16 8.84 -1.51 1.04
CA LEU A 16 8.78 -1.11 -0.36
C LEU A 16 9.94 -0.17 -0.74
N GLY A 17 10.29 0.75 0.15
CA GLY A 17 11.14 1.90 -0.10
C GLY A 17 10.31 3.16 -0.38
N TYR A 18 10.94 4.33 -0.22
CA TYR A 18 10.31 5.64 -0.48
C TYR A 18 11.36 6.72 -0.81
N PHE A 19 10.92 7.92 -1.16
CA PHE A 19 11.79 9.09 -1.24
C PHE A 19 11.61 9.94 0.02
N ASP A 20 12.70 10.23 0.73
CA ASP A 20 12.63 11.06 1.92
C ASP A 20 12.16 12.48 1.56
N VAL A 21 11.08 12.94 2.20
CA VAL A 21 10.41 14.20 1.84
C VAL A 21 11.24 15.46 2.12
N HIS A 22 12.30 15.37 2.94
CA HIS A 22 13.14 16.50 3.30
C HIS A 22 14.39 16.60 2.41
N THR A 23 14.96 15.47 2.05
CA THR A 23 16.22 15.36 1.30
C THR A 23 16.03 14.95 -0.15
N ASN A 24 14.85 14.45 -0.51
CA ASN A 24 14.51 13.86 -1.79
C ASN A 24 15.45 12.69 -2.17
N ALA A 25 16.06 12.05 -1.17
CA ALA A 25 16.94 10.90 -1.37
C ALA A 25 16.13 9.60 -1.32
N PRO A 26 16.45 8.59 -2.14
CA PRO A 26 15.77 7.31 -2.09
C PRO A 26 16.19 6.53 -0.84
N ILE A 27 15.21 6.09 -0.06
CA ILE A 27 15.34 5.07 0.97
C ILE A 27 15.02 3.72 0.32
N ILE A 28 16.05 2.89 0.20
CA ILE A 28 15.97 1.64 -0.57
C ILE A 28 15.27 0.56 0.23
N GLY A 29 14.10 0.14 -0.26
CA GLY A 29 13.41 -1.06 0.17
C GLY A 29 13.64 -2.22 -0.81
N ASN A 30 12.63 -3.07 -0.97
CA ASN A 30 12.69 -4.27 -1.80
C ASN A 30 12.12 -4.05 -3.22
N TRP A 31 11.43 -2.93 -3.46
CA TRP A 31 10.91 -2.61 -4.79
C TRP A 31 11.96 -1.91 -5.66
N ASP A 32 12.03 -2.30 -6.93
CA ASP A 32 12.92 -1.68 -7.91
C ASP A 32 12.27 -0.42 -8.50
N PHE A 33 12.72 0.75 -8.05
CA PHE A 33 12.20 2.05 -8.50
C PHE A 33 12.47 2.32 -9.98
N SER A 34 13.40 1.60 -10.62
CA SER A 34 13.61 1.71 -12.07
C SER A 34 12.50 1.07 -12.89
N VAL A 35 11.73 0.14 -12.29
CA VAL A 35 10.53 -0.46 -12.92
C VAL A 35 9.38 0.53 -12.93
N ALA A 36 9.07 1.09 -11.76
CA ALA A 36 8.08 2.13 -11.59
C ALA A 36 8.33 2.81 -10.23
N PRO A 37 8.55 4.13 -10.17
CA PRO A 37 8.68 4.82 -8.90
C PRO A 37 7.37 4.76 -8.12
N LEU A 38 7.49 4.71 -6.79
CA LEU A 38 6.38 4.78 -5.87
C LEU A 38 6.17 6.22 -5.40
N VAL A 39 4.91 6.61 -5.26
CA VAL A 39 4.47 7.88 -4.66
C VAL A 39 3.47 7.50 -3.59
N TYR A 40 3.63 8.02 -2.37
CA TYR A 40 2.68 7.79 -1.28
C TYR A 40 1.58 8.85 -1.25
N GLU A 41 0.45 8.53 -0.64
CA GLU A 41 -0.79 9.34 -0.65
C GLU A 41 -0.64 10.81 -0.24
N ASN A 42 0.40 11.14 0.54
CA ASN A 42 0.69 12.51 0.99
C ASN A 42 1.77 13.24 0.15
N GLU A 43 2.40 12.55 -0.80
CA GLU A 43 3.56 13.06 -1.56
C GLU A 43 3.15 13.75 -2.87
N GLY A 44 1.99 13.40 -3.44
CA GLY A 44 1.46 14.05 -4.63
C GLY A 44 0.46 13.20 -5.42
N ASP A 45 -0.04 13.77 -6.52
CA ASP A 45 -1.09 13.20 -7.39
C ASP A 45 -0.61 12.91 -8.82
N GLY A 46 0.71 12.87 -9.05
CA GLY A 46 1.29 12.73 -10.39
C GLY A 46 2.65 12.02 -10.45
N SER A 47 3.13 11.81 -11.68
CA SER A 47 4.44 11.20 -11.95
C SER A 47 5.56 11.99 -11.25
N PRO A 48 6.41 11.34 -10.43
CA PRO A 48 7.42 12.04 -9.64
C PRO A 48 8.53 12.66 -10.50
N SER A 49 8.71 12.19 -11.73
CA SER A 49 9.67 12.75 -12.68
C SER A 49 9.11 13.88 -13.54
N GLY A 50 7.79 14.08 -13.54
CA GLY A 50 7.08 14.91 -14.54
C GLY A 50 7.07 14.33 -15.96
N GLU A 51 7.88 13.31 -16.25
CA GLU A 51 7.87 12.59 -17.53
C GLU A 51 6.70 11.59 -17.58
N ILE A 52 6.22 11.33 -18.80
CA ILE A 52 5.19 10.33 -19.08
C ILE A 52 5.83 8.93 -19.06
N LYS A 53 5.89 8.33 -17.87
CA LYS A 53 6.42 6.98 -17.60
C LYS A 53 5.51 6.24 -16.63
N SER A 54 5.68 4.93 -16.51
CA SER A 54 4.93 4.15 -15.52
C SER A 54 5.32 4.58 -14.10
N TRP A 55 4.36 4.68 -13.20
CA TRP A 55 4.55 4.97 -11.77
C TRP A 55 3.40 4.38 -10.95
N VAL A 56 3.54 4.34 -9.63
CA VAL A 56 2.55 3.73 -8.75
C VAL A 56 2.22 4.68 -7.59
N LEU A 57 0.93 4.94 -7.39
CA LEU A 57 0.44 5.56 -6.17
C LEU A 57 0.14 4.47 -5.15
N VAL A 58 0.73 4.59 -3.95
CA VAL A 58 0.56 3.71 -2.81
C VAL A 58 -0.36 4.40 -1.80
N ILE A 59 -1.48 3.75 -1.49
CA ILE A 59 -2.44 4.23 -0.49
C ILE A 59 -2.62 3.13 0.56
N LEU A 60 -2.62 3.51 1.83
CA LEU A 60 -2.97 2.62 2.92
C LEU A 60 -4.30 3.08 3.52
N ASN A 61 -5.26 2.17 3.62
CA ASN A 61 -6.50 2.41 4.35
C ASN A 61 -6.56 1.45 5.55
N SER A 62 -6.85 1.97 6.73
CA SER A 62 -6.90 1.24 7.99
C SER A 62 -8.23 1.43 8.71
N GLN A 63 -8.69 0.35 9.34
CA GLN A 63 -9.68 0.31 10.40
C GLN A 63 -8.97 0.03 11.73
N LEU A 64 -8.80 1.08 12.54
CA LEU A 64 -7.99 1.02 13.78
C LEU A 64 -8.58 0.13 14.89
N TYR A 65 -9.88 -0.17 14.86
CA TYR A 65 -10.57 -0.86 15.95
C TYR A 65 -11.59 -1.88 15.42
N GLY A 66 -11.09 -2.96 14.82
CA GLY A 66 -11.88 -4.13 14.44
C GLY A 66 -12.08 -5.07 15.63
N GLN A 67 -13.25 -5.01 16.28
CA GLN A 67 -13.57 -5.87 17.43
C GLN A 67 -13.55 -7.36 17.03
N GLN A 68 -12.69 -8.15 17.68
CA GLN A 68 -12.55 -9.58 17.42
C GLN A 68 -13.19 -10.47 18.49
N SER A 69 -13.42 -9.94 19.70
CA SER A 69 -14.05 -10.69 20.79
C SER A 69 -15.12 -9.89 21.52
N ILE A 70 -16.01 -10.59 22.22
CA ILE A 70 -17.05 -10.02 23.09
C ILE A 70 -16.98 -10.74 24.43
N GLY A 71 -17.05 -10.00 25.52
CA GLY A 71 -17.05 -10.54 26.88
C GLY A 71 -15.66 -10.82 27.44
N GLY A 72 -14.63 -10.12 26.94
CA GLY A 72 -13.25 -10.23 27.43
C GLY A 72 -13.04 -9.73 28.86
N GLY A 73 -14.01 -9.00 29.43
CA GLY A 73 -13.95 -8.53 30.81
C GLY A 73 -15.14 -7.68 31.20
N ILE A 74 -14.92 -6.78 32.16
CA ILE A 74 -15.96 -5.89 32.71
C ILE A 74 -16.14 -4.68 31.80
N ASP A 75 -15.04 -4.19 31.23
CA ASP A 75 -15.01 -3.00 30.38
C ASP A 75 -14.90 -3.38 28.89
N ALA A 76 -15.40 -2.51 28.00
CA ALA A 76 -15.36 -2.76 26.56
C ALA A 76 -13.93 -2.84 25.99
N GLY A 77 -12.97 -2.20 26.66
CA GLY A 77 -11.54 -2.26 26.34
C GLY A 77 -10.88 -3.60 26.65
N ASP A 78 -11.55 -4.47 27.42
CA ASP A 78 -11.05 -5.82 27.73
C ASP A 78 -11.30 -6.81 26.57
N ASN A 79 -12.04 -6.40 25.55
CA ASN A 79 -12.17 -7.18 24.32
C ASN A 79 -10.93 -7.02 23.45
N ARG A 80 -10.70 -7.98 22.54
CA ARG A 80 -9.66 -7.89 21.52
C ARG A 80 -10.10 -6.95 20.41
N TRP A 81 -9.23 -6.00 20.08
CA TRP A 81 -9.39 -5.03 19.00
C TRP A 81 -8.16 -5.13 18.10
N ASP A 82 -8.34 -5.65 16.89
CA ASP A 82 -7.29 -5.71 15.89
C ASP A 82 -7.39 -4.49 14.98
N GLU A 83 -6.28 -4.12 14.35
CA GLU A 83 -6.30 -3.21 13.21
C GLU A 83 -6.32 -4.04 11.91
N ASP A 84 -7.14 -3.64 10.95
CA ASP A 84 -7.22 -4.30 9.64
C ASP A 84 -7.36 -3.27 8.53
N GLY A 85 -7.08 -3.65 7.28
CA GLY A 85 -7.19 -2.69 6.20
C GLY A 85 -6.83 -3.20 4.83
N THR A 86 -6.54 -2.25 3.93
CA THR A 86 -6.19 -2.55 2.54
C THR A 86 -5.06 -1.62 2.07
N ILE A 87 -4.03 -2.21 1.47
CA ILE A 87 -3.06 -1.48 0.64
C ILE A 87 -3.61 -1.41 -0.78
N TRP A 88 -3.61 -0.23 -1.37
CA TRP A 88 -3.90 -0.01 -2.77
C TRP A 88 -2.64 0.40 -3.52
N PHE A 89 -2.39 -0.30 -4.62
CA PHE A 89 -1.42 0.10 -5.63
C PHE A 89 -2.16 0.51 -6.89
N HIS A 90 -2.18 1.81 -7.16
CA HIS A 90 -2.70 2.37 -8.38
C HIS A 90 -1.56 2.53 -9.37
N VAL A 91 -1.48 1.59 -10.32
CA VAL A 91 -0.44 1.54 -11.34
C VAL A 91 -0.87 2.39 -12.53
N PHE A 92 -0.16 3.49 -12.73
CA PHE A 92 -0.32 4.36 -13.88
C PHE A 92 0.69 3.96 -14.94
N THR A 93 0.22 3.77 -16.17
CA THR A 93 1.07 3.50 -17.34
C THR A 93 0.72 4.43 -18.50
N PRO A 94 1.69 4.87 -19.30
CA PRO A 94 1.41 5.73 -20.46
C PRO A 94 0.31 5.16 -21.36
N ARG A 95 -0.61 6.02 -21.81
CA ARG A 95 -1.71 5.62 -22.70
C ARG A 95 -1.15 5.05 -24.01
N GLY A 96 -1.78 3.98 -24.50
CA GLY A 96 -1.44 3.36 -25.79
C GLY A 96 -0.34 2.29 -25.73
N ILE A 97 0.33 2.07 -24.60
CA ILE A 97 1.36 1.01 -24.47
C ILE A 97 0.77 -0.38 -24.19
N GLY A 98 -0.53 -0.44 -23.86
CA GLY A 98 -1.28 -1.66 -23.56
C GLY A 98 -1.30 -2.03 -22.07
N SER A 99 -2.34 -2.75 -21.65
CA SER A 99 -2.57 -3.13 -20.25
C SER A 99 -1.61 -4.19 -19.71
N ARG A 100 -0.82 -4.83 -20.60
CA ARG A 100 0.16 -5.86 -20.22
C ARG A 100 1.17 -5.34 -19.22
N GLU A 101 1.66 -4.12 -19.43
CA GLU A 101 2.70 -3.55 -18.58
C GLU A 101 2.16 -3.19 -17.20
N ALA A 102 0.97 -2.58 -17.14
CA ALA A 102 0.29 -2.30 -15.88
C ALA A 102 0.05 -3.57 -15.05
N ARG A 103 -0.40 -4.65 -15.70
CA ARG A 103 -0.58 -5.97 -15.05
C ARG A 103 0.73 -6.59 -14.57
N ARG A 104 1.84 -6.40 -15.30
CA ARG A 104 3.17 -6.89 -14.91
C ARG A 104 3.62 -6.23 -13.61
N ILE A 105 3.49 -4.91 -13.52
CA ILE A 105 3.85 -4.12 -12.33
C ILE A 105 2.94 -4.48 -11.16
N ALA A 106 1.61 -4.45 -11.36
CA ALA A 106 0.62 -4.77 -10.33
C ALA A 106 0.83 -6.19 -9.75
N LYS A 107 1.06 -7.19 -10.62
CA LYS A 107 1.35 -8.56 -10.17
C LYS A 107 2.69 -8.65 -9.43
N GLY A 108 3.69 -7.86 -9.84
CA GLY A 108 4.98 -7.76 -9.15
C GLY A 108 4.80 -7.32 -7.71
N LEU A 109 4.06 -6.22 -7.50
CA LEU A 109 3.76 -5.69 -6.16
C LEU A 109 2.98 -6.70 -5.32
N ALA A 110 1.88 -7.26 -5.84
CA ALA A 110 1.11 -8.27 -5.11
C ALA A 110 1.93 -9.51 -4.70
N ASN A 111 2.86 -9.95 -5.57
CA ASN A 111 3.74 -11.08 -5.25
C ASN A 111 4.69 -10.79 -4.07
N MET A 112 5.06 -9.53 -3.81
CA MET A 112 5.97 -9.18 -2.71
C MET A 112 5.35 -9.43 -1.33
N PHE A 113 4.02 -9.45 -1.24
CA PHE A 113 3.27 -9.62 0.01
C PHE A 113 2.70 -11.03 0.17
N ARG A 114 2.75 -11.87 -0.86
CA ARG A 114 2.18 -13.22 -0.79
C ARG A 114 2.87 -14.06 0.29
N GLY A 115 2.11 -14.47 1.31
CA GLY A 115 2.61 -15.27 2.43
C GLY A 115 3.63 -14.55 3.30
N LYS A 116 3.68 -13.21 3.21
CA LYS A 116 4.57 -12.37 3.99
C LYS A 116 3.94 -12.07 5.34
N THR A 117 4.79 -11.98 6.36
CA THR A 117 4.47 -11.40 7.66
C THR A 117 5.48 -10.31 8.02
N MET A 118 5.09 -9.38 8.89
CA MET A 118 5.91 -8.28 9.41
C MET A 118 5.59 -8.04 10.88
N LEU A 119 6.33 -7.15 11.54
CA LEU A 119 6.11 -6.76 12.95
C LEU A 119 6.08 -7.96 13.92
N ASN A 120 7.05 -8.87 13.77
CA ASN A 120 7.15 -10.13 14.53
C ASN A 120 5.90 -11.03 14.37
N ASP A 121 5.48 -11.23 13.13
CA ASP A 121 4.31 -12.04 12.75
C ASP A 121 2.95 -11.51 13.19
N ARG A 122 2.89 -10.29 13.75
CA ARG A 122 1.62 -9.62 14.07
C ARG A 122 0.92 -9.07 12.84
N LEU A 123 1.67 -8.56 11.87
CA LEU A 123 1.12 -8.04 10.61
C LEU A 123 1.16 -9.13 9.55
N GLU A 124 -0.01 -9.52 9.05
CA GLU A 124 -0.17 -10.50 7.99
C GLU A 124 -0.86 -9.89 6.77
N PHE A 125 -0.48 -10.38 5.59
CA PHE A 125 -1.08 -10.01 4.32
C PHE A 125 -1.92 -11.16 3.78
N LEU A 126 -3.15 -10.85 3.39
CA LEU A 126 -4.20 -11.80 3.06
C LEU A 126 -4.43 -11.82 1.54
N ASP A 127 -5.69 -11.72 1.12
CA ASP A 127 -6.06 -11.78 -0.28
C ASP A 127 -5.61 -10.53 -1.04
N ALA A 128 -5.18 -10.76 -2.28
CA ALA A 128 -4.85 -9.70 -3.20
C ALA A 128 -5.75 -9.77 -4.43
N ASP A 129 -6.43 -8.67 -4.74
CA ASP A 129 -7.33 -8.59 -5.90
C ASP A 129 -6.82 -7.58 -6.92
N MET A 130 -6.91 -7.95 -8.20
CA MET A 130 -6.58 -7.05 -9.30
C MET A 130 -7.87 -6.49 -9.86
N GLY A 131 -8.19 -5.27 -9.45
CA GLY A 131 -9.41 -4.57 -9.82
C GLY A 131 -9.53 -4.28 -11.31
N ALA A 132 -10.70 -3.77 -11.70
CA ALA A 132 -10.93 -3.30 -13.06
C ALA A 132 -10.00 -2.12 -13.40
N GLY A 133 -9.40 -2.14 -14.59
CA GLY A 133 -8.62 -1.01 -15.08
C GLY A 133 -9.51 0.13 -15.51
N ASP A 134 -9.07 1.35 -15.26
CA ASP A 134 -9.73 2.58 -15.71
C ASP A 134 -8.92 3.17 -16.87
N PRO A 135 -9.51 3.38 -18.07
CA PRO A 135 -8.85 4.09 -19.16
C PRO A 135 -8.45 5.53 -18.79
N GLY A 136 -8.90 6.07 -17.66
CA GLY A 136 -8.54 7.37 -17.13
C GLY A 136 -9.27 8.47 -17.90
N ALA A 137 -10.49 8.80 -17.48
CA ALA A 137 -11.22 9.93 -18.07
C ALA A 137 -10.56 11.28 -17.71
N GLU A 138 -9.98 11.39 -16.51
CA GLU A 138 -9.47 12.66 -15.96
C GLU A 138 -7.98 12.91 -16.25
N ASN A 139 -7.16 11.86 -16.38
CA ASN A 139 -5.73 11.97 -16.61
C ASN A 139 -5.36 11.45 -18.01
N ALA A 140 -5.51 12.31 -19.02
CA ALA A 140 -5.50 11.95 -20.45
C ALA A 140 -4.22 11.22 -20.93
N ASN A 141 -3.12 11.30 -20.18
CA ASN A 141 -1.85 10.68 -20.52
C ASN A 141 -1.70 9.23 -20.02
N TYR A 142 -2.58 8.76 -19.13
CA TYR A 142 -2.39 7.49 -18.41
C TYR A 142 -3.57 6.52 -18.55
N TYR A 143 -3.23 5.24 -18.44
CA TYR A 143 -4.11 4.12 -18.14
C TYR A 143 -3.84 3.67 -16.69
N LEU A 144 -4.91 3.46 -15.92
CA LEU A 144 -4.86 3.05 -14.53
C LEU A 144 -5.24 1.58 -14.36
N MET A 145 -4.46 0.85 -13.58
CA MET A 145 -4.78 -0.48 -13.06
C MET A 145 -4.60 -0.48 -11.56
N SER A 146 -5.59 -0.95 -10.81
CA SER A 146 -5.48 -1.08 -9.36
C SER A 146 -5.24 -2.52 -8.95
N VAL A 147 -4.41 -2.72 -7.93
CA VAL A 147 -4.36 -3.99 -7.18
C VAL A 147 -4.44 -3.65 -5.69
N SER A 148 -5.29 -4.38 -4.99
CA SER A 148 -5.45 -4.28 -3.53
C SER A 148 -4.83 -5.48 -2.85
N ILE A 149 -4.42 -5.29 -1.59
CA ILE A 149 -3.98 -6.36 -0.69
C ILE A 149 -4.58 -6.11 0.67
N GLU A 150 -5.37 -7.05 1.15
CA GLU A 150 -5.90 -7.04 2.51
C GLU A 150 -4.79 -7.34 3.52
N TRP A 151 -4.87 -6.73 4.70
CA TRP A 151 -3.94 -7.00 5.78
C TRP A 151 -4.64 -6.90 7.13
N ARG A 152 -4.03 -7.54 8.13
CA ARG A 152 -4.45 -7.48 9.53
C ARG A 152 -3.24 -7.38 10.44
N LEU A 153 -3.31 -6.49 11.40
CA LEU A 153 -2.41 -6.41 12.54
C LEU A 153 -3.10 -7.01 13.77
N ILE A 154 -2.53 -8.10 14.27
CA ILE A 154 -2.98 -8.74 15.50
C ILE A 154 -2.38 -7.97 16.67
N GLU A 155 -3.22 -7.21 17.37
CA GLU A 155 -2.88 -6.63 18.66
C GLU A 155 -3.06 -7.73 19.71
N ALA A 156 -1.93 -8.31 20.13
CA ALA A 156 -1.94 -9.42 21.07
C ALA A 156 -2.58 -9.02 22.42
N GLU A 157 -3.30 -9.96 23.04
CA GLU A 157 -3.78 -9.86 24.43
C GLU A 157 -2.65 -9.96 25.46
#